data_AF-A0A944CPC6-F1
#
_entry.id   AF-A0A944CPC6-F1
#
_cell.length_a   1.000
_cell.length_b   1.000
_cell.length_c   1.000
_cell.angle_alpha   90.00
_cell.angle_beta   90.00
_cell.angle_gamma   90.00
#
_symmetry.space_group_name_H-M   'P 1'
#
loop_
_entity.id
_entity.type
_entity.pdbx_description
1 polymer ?
#
loop_
_entity_poly.entity_id
_entity_poly.type
_entity_poly.pdbx_seq_one_letter_code
_entity_poly.pdbx_strand_id
1 'polypeptide(L)'
;MMKRILTGILLLSVAVLVLGACSNDSSKGNTEKDNKEDLVATVNGEGISKQKYEKELEAMKATYEQQGMPEDQMDSKQKEELEKSVLDQMINAELLLQTAEKDGISIEDKEVDAELEKIKANFEDEKQFEEALKKNEMTEKELKSQLKKQLTVNKYLDSKVGKLEATDEEIQARYEQYKQLAESQEQKPEDLEKVKPHLEQQLLSEKENEKISKLVEDLRKANEDKIKIIEA
;
A
#
# COMPACT_ATOMS: atom_id res chain seq x y z
N MET A 1 -12.91 -1.66 -22.66
CA MET A 1 -11.77 -2.25 -21.92
C MET A 1 -11.37 -1.29 -20.83
N MET A 2 -11.87 -1.50 -19.61
CA MET A 2 -11.44 -0.71 -18.46
C MET A 2 -9.99 -1.10 -18.16
N LYS A 3 -9.07 -0.13 -18.21
CA LYS A 3 -7.72 -0.32 -17.69
C LYS A 3 -7.90 -0.67 -16.21
N ARG A 4 -7.46 -1.86 -15.80
CA ARG A 4 -7.40 -2.25 -14.39
C ARG A 4 -6.53 -1.21 -13.69
N ILE A 5 -7.13 -0.29 -12.95
CA ILE A 5 -6.39 0.61 -12.07
C ILE A 5 -6.00 -0.29 -10.89
N LEU A 6 -4.72 -0.60 -10.78
CA LEU A 6 -4.12 -1.28 -9.64
C LEU A 6 -4.25 -0.39 -8.41
N THR A 7 -5.43 -0.38 -7.82
CA THR A 7 -5.68 0.13 -6.48
C THR A 7 -6.13 -1.06 -5.66
N GLY A 8 -5.17 -1.89 -5.26
CA GLY A 8 -5.44 -3.15 -4.58
C GLY A 8 -4.18 -3.73 -3.95
N ILE A 9 -3.92 -3.33 -2.71
CA ILE A 9 -3.23 -4.15 -1.69
C ILE A 9 -1.70 -4.17 -1.82
N LEU A 10 -1.13 -2.98 -1.87
CA LEU A 10 -0.17 -2.55 -0.85
C LEU A 10 -0.49 -1.08 -0.62
N LEU A 11 -1.26 -0.78 0.42
CA LEU A 11 -1.51 0.60 0.84
C LEU A 11 -0.19 1.19 1.35
N LEU A 12 0.70 1.56 0.43
CA LEU A 12 1.43 2.82 0.56
C LEU A 12 0.41 3.88 0.20
N SER A 13 -0.50 4.13 1.15
CA SER A 13 -1.54 5.12 1.00
C SER A 13 -0.88 6.45 0.74
N VAL A 14 -0.97 6.94 -0.49
CA VAL A 14 -1.07 8.39 -0.70
C VAL A 14 -2.35 8.77 0.03
N ALA A 15 -2.19 9.18 1.28
CA ALA A 15 -3.28 9.60 2.14
C ALA A 15 -4.15 10.57 1.33
N VAL A 16 -5.42 10.21 1.16
CA VAL A 16 -6.43 11.13 0.63
C VAL A 16 -6.35 12.38 1.51
N LEU A 17 -5.90 13.48 0.92
CA LEU A 17 -5.76 14.77 1.58
C LEU A 17 -7.15 15.28 1.96
N VAL A 18 -7.63 14.84 3.12
CA VAL A 18 -8.72 15.52 3.79
C VAL A 18 -8.14 16.82 4.31
N LEU A 19 -8.62 17.94 3.74
CA LEU A 19 -8.33 19.30 4.16
C LEU A 19 -8.86 19.53 5.58
N GLY A 20 -8.10 19.06 6.56
CA GLY A 20 -8.20 19.46 7.96
C GLY A 20 -7.13 20.50 8.25
N ALA A 21 -7.56 21.75 8.43
CA ALA A 21 -6.73 22.84 8.91
C ALA A 21 -6.43 22.64 10.39
N CYS A 22 -5.13 22.60 10.75
CA CYS A 22 -4.61 23.02 12.04
C CYS A 22 -3.13 23.38 11.89
N SER A 23 -2.73 24.41 12.63
CA SER A 23 -1.62 25.32 12.38
C SER A 23 -0.25 24.84 12.89
N ASN A 24 0.79 25.15 12.09
CA ASN A 24 2.08 25.77 12.46
C ASN A 24 3.02 25.07 13.47
N ASP A 25 4.16 24.54 13.01
CA ASP A 25 5.52 25.01 13.40
C ASP A 25 6.59 24.47 12.42
N SER A 26 7.82 24.90 12.63
CA SER A 26 8.81 25.27 11.62
C SER A 26 9.85 24.20 11.27
N SER A 27 10.30 24.29 10.01
CA SER A 27 11.52 23.76 9.38
C SER A 27 12.54 22.98 10.22
N LYS A 28 13.01 21.86 9.64
CA LYS A 28 14.44 21.58 9.40
C LYS A 28 14.59 20.45 8.37
N GLY A 29 14.95 20.82 7.14
CA GLY A 29 15.44 19.85 6.17
C GLY A 29 16.82 19.35 6.59
N ASN A 30 16.97 18.05 6.73
CA ASN A 30 18.26 17.41 6.92
C ASN A 30 18.43 16.33 5.86
N THR A 31 19.48 16.48 5.05
CA THR A 31 20.00 15.45 4.16
C THR A 31 20.37 14.21 4.98
N GLU A 32 19.55 13.15 4.90
CA GLU A 32 19.81 11.89 5.59
C GLU A 32 21.00 11.17 4.96
N LYS A 33 22.04 11.05 5.77
CA LYS A 33 23.11 10.08 5.61
C LYS A 33 22.81 9.06 6.70
N ASP A 34 22.25 7.92 6.33
CA ASP A 34 21.82 6.87 7.27
C ASP A 34 22.96 6.50 8.22
N ASN A 35 22.91 7.02 9.45
CA ASN A 35 23.69 6.49 10.55
C ASN A 35 23.06 5.15 10.91
N LYS A 36 23.86 4.07 10.95
CA LYS A 36 23.42 2.72 11.34
C LYS A 36 22.78 2.64 12.74
N GLU A 37 22.81 3.72 13.52
CA GLU A 37 22.24 3.84 14.85
C GLU A 37 20.73 4.18 14.84
N ASP A 38 20.15 4.56 13.69
CA ASP A 38 18.71 4.95 13.56
C ASP A 38 17.91 4.02 12.62
N LEU A 39 18.15 2.71 12.68
CA LEU A 39 17.42 1.71 11.89
C LEU A 39 16.50 0.86 12.76
N VAL A 40 15.29 0.56 12.27
CA VAL A 40 14.33 -0.37 12.93
C VAL A 40 14.41 -1.79 12.37
N ALA A 41 14.96 -1.94 11.17
CA ALA A 41 15.23 -3.23 10.56
C ALA A 41 16.26 -3.13 9.45
N THR A 42 16.75 -4.27 8.98
CA THR A 42 17.50 -4.40 7.72
C THR A 42 16.95 -5.55 6.88
N VAL A 43 16.96 -5.35 5.56
CA VAL A 43 16.52 -6.33 4.56
C VAL A 43 17.64 -6.49 3.54
N ASN A 44 18.29 -7.66 3.52
CA ASN A 44 19.45 -7.94 2.66
C ASN A 44 20.60 -6.93 2.79
N GLY A 45 20.72 -6.29 3.95
CA GLY A 45 21.75 -5.28 4.24
C GLY A 45 21.32 -3.84 3.98
N GLU A 46 20.17 -3.60 3.34
CA GLU A 46 19.53 -2.28 3.23
C GLU A 46 18.78 -1.96 4.52
N GLY A 47 18.88 -0.72 5.01
CA GLY A 47 18.28 -0.29 6.27
C GLY A 47 16.85 0.22 6.11
N ILE A 48 15.99 -0.06 7.08
CA ILE A 48 14.71 0.60 7.25
C ILE A 48 14.88 1.69 8.31
N SER A 49 14.85 2.95 7.88
CA SER A 49 15.00 4.13 8.75
C SER A 49 13.89 4.20 9.81
N LYS A 50 14.29 4.50 11.05
CA LYS A 50 13.38 4.75 12.17
C LYS A 50 12.44 5.93 11.90
N GLN A 51 12.96 7.02 11.35
CA GLN A 51 12.14 8.18 11.00
C GLN A 51 11.05 7.82 9.99
N LYS A 52 11.40 7.04 8.97
CA LYS A 52 10.41 6.59 7.98
C LYS A 52 9.35 5.69 8.63
N TYR A 53 9.78 4.75 9.47
CA TYR A 53 8.87 3.87 10.20
C TYR A 53 7.89 4.65 11.09
N GLU A 54 8.36 5.64 11.85
CA GLU A 54 7.52 6.49 12.69
C GLU A 54 6.50 7.28 11.86
N LYS A 55 6.89 7.79 10.67
CA LYS A 55 5.98 8.47 9.74
C LYS A 55 4.88 7.53 9.20
N GLU A 56 5.24 6.32 8.79
CA GLU A 56 4.27 5.32 8.31
C GLU A 56 3.33 4.87 9.44
N LEU A 57 3.86 4.71 10.65
CA LEU A 57 3.07 4.37 11.83
C LEU A 57 2.05 5.46 12.17
N GLU A 58 2.46 6.72 12.15
CA GLU A 58 1.56 7.85 12.40
C GLU A 58 0.47 7.97 11.32
N ALA A 59 0.83 7.78 10.05
CA ALA A 59 -0.14 7.75 8.95
C ALA A 59 -1.16 6.61 9.13
N MET A 60 -0.71 5.44 9.58
CA MET A 60 -1.59 4.31 9.88
C MET A 60 -2.51 4.64 11.06
N LYS A 61 -1.99 5.20 12.16
CA LYS A 61 -2.80 5.63 13.32
C LYS A 61 -3.89 6.63 12.92
N ALA A 62 -3.55 7.64 12.12
CA ALA A 62 -4.52 8.61 11.62
C ALA A 62 -5.64 7.95 10.78
N THR A 63 -5.30 6.89 10.03
CA THR A 63 -6.29 6.10 9.27
C THR A 63 -7.24 5.36 10.21
N TYR A 64 -6.73 4.73 11.26
CA TYR A 64 -7.54 4.05 12.27
C TYR A 64 -8.44 5.02 13.04
N GLU A 65 -7.93 6.21 13.38
CA GLU A 65 -8.72 7.27 14.02
C GLU A 65 -9.91 7.70 13.15
N GLN A 66 -9.69 7.90 11.85
CA GLN A 66 -10.77 8.21 10.90
C GLN A 66 -11.81 7.09 10.78
N GLN A 67 -11.43 5.85 11.04
CA GLN A 67 -12.33 4.69 11.09
C GLN A 67 -13.04 4.53 12.44
N GLY A 68 -12.84 5.46 13.39
CA GLY A 68 -13.46 5.45 14.71
C GLY A 68 -12.73 4.58 15.74
N MET A 69 -11.48 4.21 15.48
CA MET A 69 -10.63 3.45 16.39
C MET A 69 -9.36 4.25 16.73
N PRO A 70 -9.48 5.32 17.54
CA PRO A 70 -8.33 6.11 17.96
C PRO A 70 -7.37 5.28 18.83
N GLU A 71 -6.10 5.68 18.86
CA GLU A 71 -5.03 4.96 19.57
C GLU A 71 -5.29 4.79 21.08
N ASP A 72 -6.01 5.72 21.72
CA ASP A 72 -6.33 5.66 23.14
C ASP A 72 -7.35 4.56 23.49
N GLN A 73 -8.10 4.07 22.51
CA GLN A 73 -8.99 2.92 22.64
C GLN A 73 -8.32 1.58 22.34
N MET A 74 -7.09 1.59 21.81
CA MET A 74 -6.33 0.38 21.57
C MET A 74 -5.69 -0.14 22.86
N ASP A 75 -5.87 -1.43 23.15
CA ASP A 75 -5.10 -2.11 24.19
C ASP A 75 -3.64 -2.31 23.78
N SER A 76 -2.80 -2.75 24.72
CA SER A 76 -1.36 -2.93 24.46
C SER A 76 -1.07 -3.93 23.33
N LYS A 77 -1.90 -4.97 23.17
CA LYS A 77 -1.71 -5.99 22.14
C LYS A 77 -2.07 -5.43 20.77
N GLN A 78 -3.14 -4.65 20.69
CA GLN A 78 -3.55 -3.98 19.44
C GLN A 78 -2.49 -2.98 18.96
N LYS A 79 -1.86 -2.24 19.89
CA LYS A 79 -0.75 -1.33 19.56
C LYS A 79 0.47 -2.09 19.03
N GLU A 80 0.86 -3.17 19.70
CA GLU A 80 1.97 -4.03 19.27
C GLU A 80 1.69 -4.66 17.88
N GLU A 81 0.47 -5.12 17.64
CA GLU A 81 0.05 -5.66 16.34
C GLU A 81 0.10 -4.59 15.23
N LEU A 82 -0.30 -3.35 15.54
CA LEU A 82 -0.21 -2.21 14.62
C LEU A 82 1.23 -1.87 14.25
N GLU A 83 2.09 -1.70 15.26
CA GLU A 83 3.52 -1.44 15.09
C GLU A 83 4.20 -2.54 14.26
N LYS A 84 3.95 -3.80 14.62
CA LYS A 84 4.45 -4.95 13.88
C LYS A 84 3.95 -4.99 12.44
N SER A 85 2.67 -4.69 12.21
CA SER A 85 2.06 -4.66 10.87
C SER A 85 2.74 -3.63 9.98
N VAL A 86 2.97 -2.41 10.49
CA VAL A 86 3.65 -1.35 9.75
C VAL A 86 5.08 -1.77 9.40
N LEU A 87 5.83 -2.30 10.37
CA LEU A 87 7.20 -2.76 10.10
C LEU A 87 7.22 -3.92 9.08
N ASP A 88 6.32 -4.89 9.21
CA ASP A 88 6.19 -6.00 8.28
C ASP A 88 5.84 -5.51 6.86
N GLN A 89 4.98 -4.51 6.72
CA GLN A 89 4.66 -3.88 5.43
C GLN A 89 5.90 -3.23 4.79
N MET A 90 6.70 -2.50 5.57
CA MET A 90 7.93 -1.88 5.08
C MET A 90 8.96 -2.93 4.65
N ILE A 91 9.13 -4.01 5.42
CA ILE A 91 10.00 -5.14 5.06
C ILE A 91 9.54 -5.79 3.76
N ASN A 92 8.24 -6.04 3.62
CA ASN A 92 7.68 -6.68 2.43
C ASN A 92 7.84 -5.78 1.19
N ALA A 93 7.61 -4.47 1.33
CA ALA A 93 7.82 -3.51 0.26
C ALA A 93 9.28 -3.49 -0.21
N GLU A 94 10.23 -3.53 0.72
CA GLU A 94 11.67 -3.55 0.42
C GLU A 94 12.06 -4.87 -0.27
N LEU A 95 11.58 -6.03 0.21
CA LEU A 95 11.82 -7.32 -0.45
C LEU A 95 11.30 -7.34 -1.89
N LEU A 96 10.08 -6.82 -2.12
CA LEU A 96 9.49 -6.73 -3.44
C LEU A 96 10.30 -5.80 -4.35
N LEU A 97 10.74 -4.64 -3.85
CA LEU A 97 11.55 -3.69 -4.59
C LEU A 97 12.89 -4.29 -5.02
N GLN A 98 13.64 -4.84 -4.06
CA GLN A 98 14.93 -5.48 -4.35
C GLN A 98 14.79 -6.64 -5.33
N THR A 99 13.71 -7.41 -5.23
CA THR A 99 13.46 -8.51 -6.16
C THR A 99 13.08 -8.01 -7.55
N ALA A 100 12.29 -6.95 -7.63
CA ALA A 100 11.96 -6.30 -8.90
C ALA A 100 13.22 -5.79 -9.62
N GLU A 101 14.09 -5.09 -8.90
CA GLU A 101 15.35 -4.58 -9.42
C GLU A 101 16.29 -5.71 -9.86
N LYS A 102 16.37 -6.79 -9.07
CA LYS A 102 17.14 -7.99 -9.41
C LYS A 102 16.62 -8.69 -10.67
N ASP A 103 15.32 -8.69 -10.90
CA ASP A 103 14.68 -9.21 -12.11
C ASP A 103 14.78 -8.24 -13.30
N GLY A 104 15.46 -7.09 -13.14
CA GLY A 104 15.64 -6.08 -14.17
C GLY A 104 14.38 -5.25 -14.45
N ILE A 105 13.38 -5.33 -13.56
CA ILE A 105 12.16 -4.54 -13.67
C ILE A 105 12.42 -3.17 -13.06
N SER A 106 12.24 -2.14 -13.88
CA SER A 106 12.31 -0.75 -13.47
C SER A 106 11.27 0.08 -14.22
N ILE A 107 11.03 1.27 -13.70
CA ILE A 107 10.12 2.27 -14.25
C ILE A 107 10.91 3.43 -14.86
N GLU A 108 10.49 3.86 -16.05
CA GLU A 108 11.10 4.98 -16.75
C GLU A 108 10.71 6.30 -16.08
N ASP A 109 11.61 7.29 -16.08
CA ASP A 109 11.34 8.60 -15.46
C ASP A 109 10.10 9.29 -16.07
N LYS A 110 9.83 9.06 -17.36
CA LYS A 110 8.63 9.56 -18.04
C LYS A 110 7.34 8.98 -17.46
N GLU A 111 7.35 7.71 -17.02
CA GLU A 111 6.19 7.09 -16.37
C GLU A 111 5.99 7.66 -14.96
N VAL A 112 7.08 7.96 -14.25
CA VAL A 112 7.04 8.66 -12.95
C VAL A 112 6.47 10.06 -13.08
N ASP A 113 6.96 10.84 -14.06
CA ASP A 113 6.46 12.19 -14.32
C ASP A 113 4.99 12.17 -14.71
N ALA A 114 4.55 11.20 -15.52
CA ALA A 114 3.15 11.05 -15.88
C ALA A 114 2.25 10.74 -14.66
N GLU A 115 2.75 9.98 -13.68
CA GLU A 115 2.02 9.72 -12.44
C GLU A 115 2.00 10.95 -11.52
N LEU A 116 3.12 11.68 -11.44
CA LEU A 116 3.18 12.94 -10.70
C LEU A 116 2.17 13.95 -11.25
N GLU A 117 2.06 14.10 -12.57
CA GLU A 117 1.08 15.02 -13.17
C GLU A 117 -0.37 14.65 -12.83
N LYS A 118 -0.70 13.35 -12.72
CA LYS A 118 -2.03 12.92 -12.25
C LYS A 118 -2.27 13.30 -10.79
N ILE A 119 -1.24 13.20 -9.96
CA ILE A 119 -1.32 13.62 -8.55
C ILE A 119 -1.53 15.13 -8.48
N LYS A 120 -0.74 15.92 -9.22
CA LYS A 120 -0.89 17.39 -9.29
C LYS A 120 -2.28 17.80 -9.79
N ALA A 121 -2.87 17.07 -10.72
CA ALA A 121 -4.22 17.34 -11.23
C ALA A 121 -5.35 17.16 -10.21
N ASN A 122 -5.08 16.55 -9.05
CA ASN A 122 -6.05 16.48 -7.93
C ASN A 122 -6.10 17.77 -7.10
N PHE A 123 -5.18 18.72 -7.34
CA PHE A 123 -5.12 20.00 -6.67
C PHE A 123 -5.69 21.10 -7.58
N GLU A 124 -6.19 22.17 -6.97
CA GLU A 124 -6.72 23.31 -7.73
C GLU A 124 -5.60 24.04 -8.49
N ASP A 125 -4.42 24.14 -7.88
CA ASP A 125 -3.24 24.76 -8.45
C ASP A 125 -1.92 24.19 -7.87
N GLU A 126 -0.79 24.60 -8.47
CA GLU A 126 0.56 24.19 -8.02
C GLU A 126 0.85 24.65 -6.59
N LYS A 127 0.29 25.78 -6.14
CA LYS A 127 0.53 26.31 -4.79
C LYS A 127 -0.08 25.40 -3.73
N GLN A 128 -1.29 24.89 -3.95
CA GLN A 128 -1.93 23.90 -3.07
C GLN A 128 -1.13 22.59 -3.04
N PHE A 129 -0.57 22.16 -4.18
CA PHE A 129 0.31 20.99 -4.23
C PHE A 129 1.60 21.20 -3.41
N GLU A 130 2.28 22.34 -3.58
CA GLU A 130 3.46 22.69 -2.79
C GLU A 130 3.16 22.81 -1.29
N GLU A 131 2.01 23.39 -0.92
CA GLU A 131 1.55 23.47 0.47
C GLU A 131 1.29 22.08 1.07
N ALA A 132 0.70 21.16 0.29
CA ALA A 132 0.50 19.78 0.71
C ALA A 132 1.83 19.03 0.89
N LEU A 133 2.77 19.18 -0.03
CA LEU A 133 4.14 18.66 0.11
C LEU A 133 4.80 19.17 1.41
N LYS A 134 4.71 20.48 1.65
CA LYS A 134 5.26 21.10 2.87
C LYS A 134 4.60 20.59 4.15
N LYS A 135 3.26 20.42 4.15
CA LYS A 135 2.52 19.86 5.30
C LYS A 135 2.97 18.44 5.63
N ASN A 136 3.38 17.67 4.62
CA ASN A 136 3.89 16.32 4.76
C ASN A 136 5.42 16.27 4.92
N GLU A 137 6.08 17.42 5.08
CA GLU A 137 7.54 17.55 5.19
C GLU A 137 8.30 16.84 4.05
N MET A 138 7.75 16.89 2.84
CA MET A 138 8.25 16.14 1.68
C MET A 138 8.56 17.09 0.54
N THR A 139 9.65 16.83 -0.18
CA THR A 139 10.00 17.53 -1.42
C THR A 139 9.40 16.80 -2.64
N GLU A 140 9.21 17.51 -3.75
CA GLU A 140 8.78 16.87 -5.01
C GLU A 140 9.77 15.78 -5.45
N LYS A 141 11.08 15.98 -5.22
CA LYS A 141 12.11 14.99 -5.55
C LYS A 141 11.94 13.70 -4.74
N GLU A 142 11.64 13.80 -3.45
CA GLU A 142 11.35 12.65 -2.59
C GLU A 142 10.07 11.95 -3.05
N LEU A 143 9.02 12.71 -3.38
CA LEU A 143 7.80 12.15 -3.94
C LEU A 143 8.08 11.38 -5.24
N LYS A 144 8.84 11.94 -6.19
CA LYS A 144 9.24 11.24 -7.42
C LYS A 144 10.01 9.94 -7.13
N SER A 145 10.90 9.96 -6.14
CA SER A 145 11.63 8.77 -5.71
C SER A 145 10.69 7.69 -5.17
N GLN A 146 9.74 8.07 -4.31
CA GLN A 146 8.72 7.16 -3.79
C GLN A 146 7.82 6.60 -4.90
N LEU A 147 7.37 7.45 -5.83
CA LEU A 147 6.60 7.02 -7.00
C LEU A 147 7.36 6.01 -7.86
N LYS A 148 8.65 6.24 -8.10
CA LYS A 148 9.49 5.31 -8.86
C LYS A 148 9.56 3.94 -8.20
N LYS A 149 9.76 3.89 -6.88
CA LYS A 149 9.76 2.64 -6.10
C LYS A 149 8.39 1.95 -6.17
N GLN A 150 7.31 2.68 -5.90
CA GLN A 150 5.95 2.15 -5.91
C GLN A 150 5.57 1.57 -7.28
N LEU A 151 5.80 2.33 -8.36
CA LEU A 151 5.47 1.91 -9.72
C LEU A 151 6.33 0.71 -10.15
N THR A 152 7.58 0.63 -9.70
CA THR A 152 8.45 -0.54 -9.96
C THR A 152 7.91 -1.80 -9.29
N VAL A 153 7.49 -1.69 -8.01
CA VAL A 153 6.85 -2.80 -7.30
C VAL A 153 5.53 -3.20 -7.96
N ASN A 154 4.67 -2.24 -8.33
CA ASN A 154 3.41 -2.52 -9.03
C ASN A 154 3.65 -3.27 -10.34
N LYS A 155 4.59 -2.80 -11.17
CA LYS A 155 4.96 -3.45 -12.42
C LYS A 155 5.51 -4.86 -12.20
N TYR A 156 6.26 -5.07 -11.12
CA TYR A 156 6.73 -6.39 -10.74
C TYR A 156 5.58 -7.31 -10.35
N LEU A 157 4.69 -6.87 -9.44
CA LEU A 157 3.52 -7.65 -9.02
C LEU A 157 2.63 -8.02 -10.21
N ASP A 158 2.35 -7.08 -11.12
CA ASP A 158 1.62 -7.31 -12.36
C ASP A 158 2.24 -8.43 -13.19
N SER A 159 3.57 -8.43 -13.32
CA SER A 159 4.31 -9.44 -14.07
C SER A 159 4.20 -10.84 -13.43
N LYS A 160 4.03 -10.93 -12.11
CA LYS A 160 3.93 -12.21 -11.37
C LYS A 160 2.48 -12.72 -11.28
N VAL A 161 1.52 -11.82 -11.13
CA VAL A 161 0.09 -12.16 -11.06
C VAL A 161 -0.41 -12.65 -12.42
N GLY A 162 0.01 -11.99 -13.49
CA GLY A 162 -0.37 -12.32 -14.86
C GLY A 162 -1.87 -12.10 -15.13
N LYS A 163 -2.38 -12.67 -16.24
CA LYS A 163 -3.80 -12.56 -16.57
C LYS A 163 -4.63 -13.47 -15.63
N LEU A 164 -5.60 -12.86 -14.95
CA LEU A 164 -6.59 -13.55 -14.12
C LEU A 164 -7.96 -13.51 -14.78
N GLU A 165 -8.67 -14.63 -14.72
CA GLU A 165 -10.03 -14.81 -15.20
C GLU A 165 -10.84 -15.52 -14.11
N ALA A 166 -12.11 -15.15 -13.98
CA ALA A 166 -13.09 -15.87 -13.17
C ALA A 166 -13.86 -16.82 -14.08
N THR A 167 -13.89 -18.11 -13.75
CA THR A 167 -14.64 -19.09 -14.54
C THR A 167 -16.12 -18.99 -14.23
N ASP A 168 -16.97 -19.44 -15.16
CA ASP A 168 -18.42 -19.45 -14.93
C ASP A 168 -18.80 -20.30 -13.70
N GLU A 169 -18.05 -21.37 -13.42
CA GLU A 169 -18.25 -22.19 -12.22
C GLU A 169 -17.95 -21.43 -10.92
N GLU A 170 -16.86 -20.64 -10.90
CA GLU A 170 -16.51 -19.83 -9.73
C GLU A 170 -17.53 -18.71 -9.49
N ILE A 171 -18.00 -18.08 -10.57
CA ILE A 171 -19.03 -17.05 -10.52
C ILE A 171 -20.34 -17.65 -10.00
N GLN A 172 -20.73 -18.83 -10.48
CA GLN A 172 -21.92 -19.52 -10.01
C GLN A 172 -21.79 -19.90 -8.53
N ALA A 173 -20.65 -20.45 -8.10
CA ALA A 173 -20.41 -20.80 -6.71
C ALA A 173 -20.48 -19.57 -5.79
N ARG A 174 -19.87 -18.45 -6.22
CA ARG A 174 -19.93 -17.17 -5.51
C ARG A 174 -21.34 -16.61 -5.45
N TYR A 175 -22.12 -16.76 -6.52
CA TYR A 175 -23.51 -16.32 -6.56
C TYR A 175 -24.40 -17.10 -5.58
N GLU A 176 -24.19 -18.42 -5.43
CA GLU A 176 -24.91 -19.20 -4.42
C GLU A 176 -24.56 -18.76 -2.99
N GLN A 177 -23.30 -18.41 -2.71
CA GLN A 177 -22.91 -17.82 -1.43
C GLN A 177 -23.59 -16.46 -1.20
N TYR A 178 -23.63 -15.60 -2.22
CA TYR A 178 -24.33 -14.32 -2.18
C TYR A 178 -25.83 -14.50 -1.89
N LYS A 179 -26.49 -15.48 -2.54
CA LYS A 179 -27.90 -15.80 -2.29
C LYS A 179 -28.15 -16.23 -0.85
N GLN A 180 -27.32 -17.15 -0.34
CA GLN A 180 -27.42 -17.60 1.05
C GLN A 180 -27.28 -16.45 2.05
N LEU A 181 -26.36 -15.53 1.79
CA LEU A 181 -26.19 -14.33 2.62
C LEU A 181 -27.43 -13.43 2.56
N ALA A 182 -27.95 -13.15 1.37
CA ALA A 182 -29.17 -12.34 1.21
C ALA A 182 -30.37 -12.97 1.94
N GLU A 183 -30.58 -14.26 1.78
CA GLU A 183 -31.64 -15.02 2.46
C GLU A 183 -31.49 -14.97 3.99
N SER A 184 -30.26 -15.09 4.51
CA SER A 184 -29.99 -14.98 5.95
C SER A 184 -30.30 -13.59 6.52
N GLN A 185 -30.29 -12.57 5.68
CA GLN A 185 -30.64 -11.19 6.02
C GLN A 185 -32.11 -10.87 5.69
N GLU A 186 -32.92 -11.88 5.36
CA GLU A 186 -34.31 -11.76 4.92
C GLU A 186 -34.49 -10.85 3.68
N GLN A 187 -33.43 -10.73 2.88
CA GLN A 187 -33.41 -9.98 1.62
C GLN A 187 -33.61 -10.91 0.43
N LYS A 188 -34.36 -10.44 -0.57
CA LYS A 188 -34.46 -11.14 -1.85
C LYS A 188 -33.16 -10.94 -2.64
N PRO A 189 -32.45 -12.00 -3.05
CA PRO A 189 -31.22 -11.86 -3.83
C PRO A 189 -31.51 -11.23 -5.20
N GLU A 190 -30.59 -10.38 -5.65
CA GLU A 190 -30.61 -9.84 -7.01
C GLU A 190 -30.22 -10.91 -8.04
N ASP A 191 -30.67 -10.72 -9.28
CA ASP A 191 -30.39 -11.64 -10.38
C ASP A 191 -28.89 -11.66 -10.71
N LEU A 192 -28.37 -12.85 -11.06
CA LEU A 192 -26.95 -13.06 -11.40
C LEU A 192 -26.43 -12.05 -12.42
N GLU A 193 -27.18 -11.71 -13.47
CA GLU A 193 -26.73 -10.76 -14.48
C GLU A 193 -26.37 -9.38 -13.92
N LYS A 194 -27.05 -8.94 -12.85
CA LYS A 194 -26.79 -7.63 -12.22
C LYS A 194 -25.56 -7.67 -11.34
N VAL A 195 -25.38 -8.76 -10.61
CA VAL A 195 -24.29 -8.90 -9.63
C VAL A 195 -23.02 -9.50 -10.23
N LYS A 196 -23.10 -10.18 -11.38
CA LYS A 196 -21.98 -10.88 -12.04
C LYS A 196 -20.72 -10.00 -12.17
N PRO A 197 -20.78 -8.72 -12.63
CA PRO A 197 -19.58 -7.88 -12.71
C PRO A 197 -18.89 -7.67 -11.36
N HIS A 198 -19.68 -7.53 -10.28
CA HIS A 198 -19.14 -7.38 -8.93
C HIS A 198 -18.56 -8.69 -8.41
N LEU A 199 -19.24 -9.83 -8.63
CA LEU A 199 -18.73 -11.15 -8.23
C LEU A 199 -17.44 -11.50 -8.98
N GLU A 200 -17.37 -11.22 -10.28
CA GLU A 200 -16.15 -11.34 -11.07
C GLU A 200 -15.03 -10.50 -10.50
N GLN A 201 -15.28 -9.22 -10.19
CA GLN A 201 -14.28 -8.34 -9.60
C GLN A 201 -13.79 -8.87 -8.24
N GLN A 202 -14.68 -9.34 -7.38
CA GLN A 202 -14.34 -9.94 -6.09
C GLN A 202 -13.44 -11.17 -6.27
N LEU A 203 -13.84 -12.10 -7.14
CA LEU A 203 -13.05 -13.32 -7.43
C LEU A 203 -11.67 -12.98 -7.99
N LEU A 204 -11.59 -12.00 -8.89
CA LEU A 204 -10.32 -11.54 -9.44
C LEU A 204 -9.43 -10.93 -8.36
N SER A 205 -9.98 -10.10 -7.48
CA SER A 205 -9.24 -9.51 -6.36
C SER A 205 -8.76 -10.57 -5.38
N GLU A 206 -9.59 -11.56 -5.04
CA GLU A 206 -9.18 -12.67 -4.17
C GLU A 206 -8.04 -13.49 -4.77
N LYS A 207 -8.14 -13.85 -6.06
CA LYS A 207 -7.07 -14.57 -6.76
C LYS A 207 -5.77 -13.77 -6.83
N GLU A 208 -5.87 -12.47 -7.05
CA GLU A 208 -4.73 -11.55 -7.04
C GLU A 208 -4.08 -11.52 -5.65
N ASN A 209 -4.88 -11.33 -4.60
CA ASN A 209 -4.41 -11.31 -3.22
C ASN A 209 -3.76 -12.62 -2.80
N GLU A 210 -4.33 -13.77 -3.17
CA GLU A 210 -3.75 -15.08 -2.89
C GLU A 210 -2.37 -15.21 -3.53
N LYS A 211 -2.24 -14.83 -4.81
CA LYS A 211 -0.95 -14.88 -5.52
C LYS A 211 0.08 -13.94 -4.91
N ILE A 212 -0.30 -12.69 -4.60
CA ILE A 212 0.59 -11.71 -3.99
C ILE A 212 1.00 -12.15 -2.59
N SER A 213 0.06 -12.62 -1.77
CA SER A 213 0.34 -13.13 -0.42
C SER A 213 1.33 -14.27 -0.46
N LYS A 214 1.12 -15.23 -1.37
CA LYS A 214 2.04 -16.36 -1.55
C LYS A 214 3.43 -15.91 -2.01
N LEU A 215 3.49 -14.98 -2.95
CA LEU A 215 4.75 -14.40 -3.41
C LEU A 215 5.52 -13.73 -2.26
N VAL A 216 4.85 -12.91 -1.46
CA VAL A 216 5.46 -12.24 -0.30
C VAL A 216 5.92 -13.26 0.75
N GLU A 217 5.11 -14.28 1.03
CA GLU A 217 5.49 -15.37 1.94
C GLU A 217 6.75 -16.11 1.46
N ASP A 218 6.80 -16.48 0.18
CA ASP A 218 7.95 -17.14 -0.44
C ASP A 218 9.20 -16.25 -0.40
N LEU A 219 9.05 -14.95 -0.66
CA LEU A 219 10.15 -13.97 -0.57
C LEU A 219 10.65 -13.81 0.87
N ARG A 220 9.75 -13.74 1.86
CA ARG A 220 10.15 -13.67 3.26
C ARG A 220 10.92 -14.92 3.68
N LYS A 221 10.40 -16.11 3.36
CA LYS A 221 11.07 -17.39 3.64
C LYS A 221 12.45 -17.47 2.98
N ALA A 222 12.57 -17.05 1.72
CA ALA A 222 13.82 -17.06 0.99
C ALA A 222 14.88 -16.08 1.53
N ASN A 223 14.46 -15.09 2.33
CA ASN A 223 15.33 -14.04 2.88
C ASN A 223 15.32 -14.02 4.42
N GLU A 224 14.81 -15.05 5.09
CA GLU A 224 14.63 -15.08 6.55
C GLU A 224 15.92 -14.74 7.31
N ASP A 225 17.05 -15.37 6.96
CA ASP A 225 18.37 -15.13 7.57
C ASP A 225 18.95 -13.72 7.30
N LYS A 226 18.32 -12.96 6.40
CA LYS A 226 18.77 -11.64 5.93
C LYS A 226 17.80 -10.52 6.30
N ILE A 227 16.70 -10.86 6.97
CA ILE A 227 15.79 -9.89 7.58
C ILE A 227 16.19 -9.80 9.06
N LYS A 228 16.58 -8.61 9.52
CA LYS A 228 16.91 -8.39 10.93
C LYS A 228 16.09 -7.24 11.46
N ILE A 229 15.24 -7.50 12.44
CA ILE A 229 14.54 -6.46 13.19
C ILE A 229 15.50 -5.95 14.26
N ILE A 230 15.64 -4.63 14.34
CA ILE A 230 16.51 -3.90 15.26
C ILE A 230 15.53 -3.09 16.10
N GLU A 231 14.99 -3.67 17.16
CA GLU A 231 14.02 -2.95 18.00
C GLU A 231 14.59 -1.61 18.48
N ALA A 232 13.73 -0.59 18.53
CA ALA A 232 14.05 0.79 18.90
C ALA A 232 13.97 1.03 20.41
#